data_AF-A0A950UZJ4-F1
#
_entry.id   AF-A0A950UZJ4-F1
#
_cell.length_a   1.000
_cell.length_b   1.000
_cell.length_c   1.000
_cell.angle_alpha   90.00
_cell.angle_beta   90.00
_cell.angle_gamma   90.00
#
_symmetry.space_group_name_H-M   'P 1'
#
loop_
_entity.id
_entity.type
_entity.pdbx_description
1 polymer ?
#
loop_
_entity_poly.entity_id
_entity_poly.type
_entity_poly.pdbx_seq_one_letter_code
_entity_poly.pdbx_strand_id
1 'polypeptide(L)'
;MHRALLLTALSLIALSALAAAPAPARQDQATLERNFDASIDQREMGDWLKTLAAEPNHVGSPHDKQNADLILSLFKKFGWDAHIETFNVLYPTPVNETVELLGDKPFKVFLQEPDIPGDTTSRSEQASLPAYLAYQGDGDVTAPLVYVNYGMRNDYKTLARLGADVKGKIVIARYGAGWRGLKPLLAQQHGAIGCLIYSDPSDDGYSVDATYPHGPSRPPHGLQRGSVADIPIYPGDPLTPGVGATPAATRLDRAKAQTILKIPALPISYADAQVLLSSMKGRVVPASWRGGLPITYRVGPSEPSVHLVVKSDWKQKPVYDVIAMLKGSVYPDQWVVRGNHHDGWVYGGTDPLSGQIALLEEAKAMGELARHGWRPKRTIIYTSWDGEEPGLLGSTEWAEAHGADLKKKAVLYINTDSNARGFLDVEGSHDFEHLANQVANNVTDPETHVSIAQRHRAKVRVDALEPKPDWDSDTVERVKADAKIAADPKRDFQIGALGS
;
A
#
# COMPACT_ATOMS: atom_id res chain seq x y z
N MET A 1 59.81 -44.78 -61.95
CA MET A 1 59.92 -44.22 -63.31
C MET A 1 58.51 -44.08 -63.88
N HIS A 2 58.07 -42.83 -64.15
CA HIS A 2 56.92 -42.44 -65.01
C HIS A 2 55.52 -42.92 -64.53
N ARG A 3 54.42 -42.18 -64.52
CA ARG A 3 53.96 -40.84 -64.91
C ARG A 3 52.55 -40.75 -64.26
N ALA A 4 52.25 -39.73 -63.45
CA ALA A 4 51.51 -38.52 -63.84
C ALA A 4 50.01 -38.51 -63.41
N LEU A 5 49.70 -37.52 -62.56
CA LEU A 5 48.56 -36.60 -62.60
C LEU A 5 47.12 -37.18 -62.71
N LEU A 6 46.36 -37.00 -61.62
CA LEU A 6 45.06 -36.30 -61.53
C LEU A 6 44.26 -36.91 -60.37
N LEU A 7 44.07 -36.16 -59.28
CA LEU A 7 42.87 -36.09 -58.41
C LEU A 7 43.24 -35.47 -57.05
N THR A 8 43.68 -34.22 -57.11
CA THR A 8 43.75 -33.31 -55.94
C THR A 8 42.82 -32.15 -56.22
N ALA A 9 41.54 -32.30 -55.88
CA ALA A 9 40.57 -31.21 -55.70
C ALA A 9 39.19 -31.79 -55.37
N LEU A 10 38.93 -32.17 -54.11
CA LEU A 10 37.58 -32.30 -53.54
C LEU A 10 37.68 -32.73 -52.08
N SER A 11 38.20 -31.84 -51.23
CA SER A 11 38.15 -32.01 -49.77
C SER A 11 38.48 -30.70 -49.06
N LEU A 12 37.79 -29.63 -49.42
CA LEU A 12 37.67 -28.41 -48.63
C LEU A 12 36.43 -27.66 -49.14
N ILE A 13 35.64 -27.12 -48.22
CA ILE A 13 34.33 -26.47 -48.37
C ILE A 13 33.16 -27.39 -47.98
N ALA A 14 33.06 -27.67 -46.69
CA ALA A 14 31.81 -28.01 -46.02
C ALA A 14 31.87 -27.49 -44.58
N LEU A 15 32.15 -26.20 -44.39
CA LEU A 15 32.11 -25.56 -43.07
C LEU A 15 31.89 -24.04 -43.19
N SER A 16 30.72 -23.62 -43.69
CA SER A 16 30.24 -22.24 -43.53
C SER A 16 28.80 -22.09 -44.03
N ALA A 17 27.85 -22.60 -43.25
CA ALA A 17 26.45 -22.16 -43.31
C ALA A 17 25.70 -22.55 -42.02
N LEU A 18 26.27 -22.26 -40.84
CA LEU A 18 25.37 -21.88 -39.75
C LEU A 18 24.93 -20.46 -40.10
N ALA A 19 23.70 -20.34 -40.59
CA ALA A 19 23.04 -19.05 -40.69
C ALA A 19 23.10 -18.41 -39.29
N ALA A 20 23.99 -17.44 -39.11
CA ALA A 20 23.88 -16.52 -38.00
C ALA A 20 22.47 -15.93 -38.11
N ALA A 21 21.63 -16.20 -37.12
CA ALA A 21 20.37 -15.49 -36.99
C ALA A 21 20.68 -14.00 -37.13
N PRO A 22 19.95 -13.24 -37.97
CA PRO A 22 20.22 -11.83 -38.14
C PRO A 22 20.24 -11.19 -36.74
N ALA A 23 21.33 -10.50 -36.42
CA ALA A 23 21.41 -9.73 -35.19
C ALA A 23 20.17 -8.81 -35.16
N PRO A 24 19.38 -8.79 -34.06
CA PRO A 24 18.18 -7.98 -34.00
C PRO A 24 18.57 -6.54 -34.35
N ALA A 25 17.85 -5.95 -35.32
CA ALA A 25 18.07 -4.57 -35.71
C ALA A 25 18.02 -3.71 -34.45
N ARG A 26 19.08 -2.93 -34.21
CA ARG A 26 19.16 -2.05 -33.06
C ARG A 26 18.12 -0.95 -33.24
N GLN A 27 16.91 -1.16 -32.70
CA GLN A 27 15.91 -0.11 -32.64
C GLN A 27 16.48 1.03 -31.79
N ASP A 28 16.36 2.25 -32.29
CA ASP A 28 16.70 3.44 -31.53
C ASP A 28 15.74 3.55 -30.31
N GLN A 29 16.28 3.99 -29.17
CA GLN A 29 15.56 4.06 -27.89
C GLN A 29 14.29 4.92 -27.99
N ALA A 30 14.33 6.04 -28.72
CA ALA A 30 13.16 6.91 -28.88
C ALA A 30 12.05 6.24 -29.71
N THR A 31 12.40 5.33 -30.62
CA THR A 31 11.41 4.54 -31.35
C THR A 31 10.82 3.44 -30.46
N LEU A 32 11.62 2.81 -29.60
CA LEU A 32 11.13 1.86 -28.60
C LEU A 32 10.13 2.50 -27.65
N GLU A 33 10.47 3.67 -27.10
CA GLU A 33 9.61 4.43 -26.17
C GLU A 33 8.30 4.84 -26.84
N ARG A 34 8.33 5.36 -28.07
CA ARG A 34 7.10 5.68 -28.81
C ARG A 34 6.21 4.46 -29.07
N ASN A 35 6.80 3.30 -29.36
CA ASN A 35 6.04 2.06 -29.56
C ASN A 35 5.44 1.53 -28.25
N PHE A 36 6.18 1.68 -27.15
CA PHE A 36 5.68 1.40 -25.79
C PHE A 36 4.46 2.27 -25.49
N ASP A 37 4.59 3.60 -25.62
CA ASP A 37 3.52 4.56 -25.34
C ASP A 37 2.28 4.31 -26.22
N ALA A 38 2.49 4.00 -27.50
CA ALA A 38 1.40 3.69 -28.43
C ALA A 38 0.64 2.38 -28.08
N SER A 39 1.18 1.54 -27.20
CA SER A 39 0.56 0.30 -26.75
C SER A 39 -0.28 0.43 -25.48
N ILE A 40 -0.30 1.62 -24.86
CA ILE A 40 -1.07 1.94 -23.66
C ILE A 40 -2.49 2.40 -24.06
N ASP A 41 -3.54 1.73 -23.57
CA ASP A 41 -4.97 2.04 -23.76
C ASP A 41 -5.66 2.25 -22.39
N GLN A 42 -6.04 3.51 -22.15
CA GLN A 42 -6.72 3.91 -20.91
C GLN A 42 -8.08 3.22 -20.69
N ARG A 43 -8.77 2.82 -21.77
CA ARG A 43 -10.07 2.13 -21.64
C ARG A 43 -9.88 0.72 -21.11
N GLU A 44 -8.82 0.03 -21.55
CA GLU A 44 -8.51 -1.32 -21.07
C GLU A 44 -8.15 -1.29 -19.58
N MET A 45 -7.34 -0.32 -19.14
CA MET A 45 -7.09 -0.09 -17.71
C MET A 45 -8.39 0.14 -16.92
N GLY A 46 -9.32 0.96 -17.45
CA GLY A 46 -10.61 1.21 -16.81
C GLY A 46 -11.51 -0.03 -16.73
N ASP A 47 -11.46 -0.92 -17.72
CA ASP A 47 -12.24 -2.16 -17.73
C ASP A 47 -11.63 -3.23 -16.81
N TRP A 48 -10.30 -3.30 -16.73
CA TRP A 48 -9.63 -4.12 -15.71
C TRP A 48 -9.94 -3.63 -14.31
N LEU A 49 -9.92 -2.31 -14.06
CA LEU A 49 -10.23 -1.76 -12.74
C LEU A 49 -11.63 -2.17 -12.28
N LYS A 50 -12.64 -2.03 -13.15
CA LYS A 50 -14.01 -2.46 -12.84
C LYS A 50 -14.12 -3.96 -12.56
N THR A 51 -13.31 -4.77 -13.24
CA THR A 51 -13.32 -6.23 -13.08
C THR A 51 -12.65 -6.64 -11.77
N LEU A 52 -11.47 -6.08 -11.48
CA LEU A 52 -10.69 -6.40 -10.28
C LEU A 52 -11.34 -5.86 -8.99
N ALA A 53 -12.07 -4.75 -9.09
CA ALA A 53 -12.79 -4.12 -7.98
C ALA A 53 -14.28 -4.53 -7.92
N ALA A 54 -14.69 -5.59 -8.62
CA ALA A 54 -16.10 -5.95 -8.75
C ALA A 54 -16.70 -6.53 -7.46
N GLU A 55 -15.86 -7.19 -6.64
CA GLU A 55 -16.24 -7.78 -5.36
C GLU A 55 -15.13 -7.55 -4.31
N PRO A 56 -15.38 -7.81 -3.02
CA PRO A 56 -14.36 -7.64 -2.00
C PRO A 56 -13.13 -8.54 -2.20
N ASN A 57 -11.92 -7.96 -2.24
CA ASN A 57 -10.62 -8.59 -2.53
C ASN A 57 -9.66 -8.58 -1.32
N HIS A 58 -10.18 -8.76 -0.10
CA HIS A 58 -9.33 -8.93 1.09
C HIS A 58 -8.66 -10.31 1.10
N VAL A 59 -7.56 -10.43 1.85
CA VAL A 59 -6.81 -11.70 1.99
C VAL A 59 -7.71 -12.88 2.30
N GLY A 60 -7.65 -13.89 1.44
CA GLY A 60 -8.41 -15.12 1.56
C GLY A 60 -9.87 -15.04 1.11
N SER A 61 -10.30 -13.93 0.51
CA SER A 61 -11.60 -13.84 -0.15
C SER A 61 -11.61 -14.67 -1.45
N PRO A 62 -12.78 -15.14 -1.91
CA PRO A 62 -12.88 -15.82 -3.20
C PRO A 62 -12.48 -14.93 -4.39
N HIS A 63 -12.79 -13.63 -4.34
CA HIS A 63 -12.51 -12.71 -5.45
C HIS A 63 -11.04 -12.33 -5.54
N ASP A 64 -10.34 -12.24 -4.41
CA ASP A 64 -8.90 -12.03 -4.38
C ASP A 64 -8.14 -13.13 -5.17
N LYS A 65 -8.50 -14.40 -4.95
CA LYS A 65 -7.99 -15.52 -5.77
C LYS A 65 -8.39 -15.41 -7.25
N GLN A 66 -9.61 -14.96 -7.56
CA GLN A 66 -10.03 -14.76 -8.96
C GLN A 66 -9.19 -13.65 -9.63
N ASN A 67 -8.86 -12.59 -8.89
CA ASN A 67 -7.98 -11.52 -9.34
C ASN A 67 -6.58 -12.08 -9.65
N ALA A 68 -5.98 -12.86 -8.75
CA ALA A 68 -4.69 -13.51 -9.00
C ALA A 68 -4.72 -14.39 -10.26
N ASP A 69 -5.78 -15.18 -10.46
CA ASP A 69 -5.94 -16.03 -11.65
C ASP A 69 -6.09 -15.21 -12.94
N LEU A 70 -6.86 -14.11 -12.90
CA LEU A 70 -7.03 -13.19 -14.02
C LEU A 70 -5.68 -12.53 -14.37
N ILE A 71 -4.98 -11.99 -13.38
CA ILE A 71 -3.67 -11.35 -13.53
C ILE A 71 -2.67 -12.32 -14.15
N LEU A 72 -2.60 -13.56 -13.65
CA LEU A 72 -1.78 -14.63 -14.23
C LEU A 72 -2.14 -14.88 -15.71
N SER A 73 -3.42 -14.94 -16.03
CA SER A 73 -3.89 -15.17 -17.40
C SER A 73 -3.49 -14.02 -18.34
N LEU A 74 -3.52 -12.77 -17.86
CA LEU A 74 -3.11 -11.58 -18.59
C LEU A 74 -1.61 -11.60 -18.86
N PHE A 75 -0.77 -11.84 -17.85
CA PHE A 75 0.68 -11.96 -18.06
C PHE A 75 1.03 -13.03 -19.11
N LYS A 76 0.39 -14.20 -19.05
CA LYS A 76 0.57 -15.26 -20.05
C LYS A 76 0.14 -14.81 -21.45
N LYS A 77 -1.00 -14.12 -21.57
CA LYS A 77 -1.48 -13.54 -22.83
C LYS A 77 -0.48 -12.51 -23.40
N PHE A 78 0.16 -11.74 -22.53
CA PHE A 78 1.17 -10.75 -22.90
C PHE A 78 2.53 -11.40 -23.27
N GLY A 79 2.70 -12.70 -23.06
CA GLY A 79 3.88 -13.46 -23.46
C GLY A 79 4.96 -13.60 -22.38
N TRP A 80 4.61 -13.38 -21.11
CA TRP A 80 5.51 -13.55 -19.97
C TRP A 80 5.57 -15.01 -19.50
N ASP A 81 6.71 -15.41 -18.97
CA ASP A 81 6.84 -16.65 -18.19
C ASP A 81 6.28 -16.40 -16.79
N ALA A 82 5.04 -16.82 -16.55
CA ALA A 82 4.30 -16.42 -15.37
C ALA A 82 3.67 -17.60 -14.61
N HIS A 83 3.74 -17.53 -13.27
CA HIS A 83 3.18 -18.49 -12.32
C HIS A 83 2.70 -17.78 -11.06
N ILE A 84 1.91 -18.51 -10.25
CA ILE A 84 1.54 -18.09 -8.89
C ILE A 84 2.48 -18.79 -7.90
N GLU A 85 3.03 -18.04 -6.96
CA GLU A 85 3.63 -18.57 -5.73
C GLU A 85 2.66 -18.39 -4.57
N THR A 86 2.55 -19.40 -3.72
CA THR A 86 1.58 -19.40 -2.61
C THR A 86 2.27 -19.56 -1.28
N PHE A 87 2.00 -18.62 -0.37
CA PHE A 87 2.43 -18.65 1.01
C PHE A 87 1.22 -18.80 1.92
N ASN A 88 1.34 -19.54 3.02
CA ASN A 88 0.26 -19.71 3.99
C ASN A 88 0.57 -18.86 5.22
N VAL A 89 -0.12 -17.74 5.36
CA VAL A 89 0.21 -16.70 6.35
C VAL A 89 -0.84 -16.67 7.45
N LEU A 90 -0.45 -16.32 8.69
CA LEU A 90 -1.43 -16.15 9.77
C LEU A 90 -2.32 -14.94 9.48
N TYR A 91 -3.64 -15.11 9.50
CA TYR A 91 -4.56 -13.99 9.26
C TYR A 91 -5.70 -13.96 10.29
N PRO A 92 -5.94 -12.84 10.99
CA PRO A 92 -6.98 -12.74 12.01
C PRO A 92 -8.34 -12.33 11.41
N THR A 93 -9.03 -13.27 10.77
CA THR A 93 -10.36 -13.00 10.19
C THR A 93 -11.37 -12.64 11.30
N PRO A 94 -12.10 -11.51 11.21
CA PRO A 94 -13.15 -11.16 12.17
C PRO A 94 -14.20 -12.26 12.37
N VAL A 95 -14.58 -12.53 13.62
CA VAL A 95 -15.65 -13.48 13.99
C VAL A 95 -16.76 -12.77 14.76
N ASN A 96 -16.39 -11.96 15.75
CA ASN A 96 -17.35 -11.19 16.53
C ASN A 96 -16.73 -9.89 17.01
N GLU A 97 -17.42 -8.79 16.74
CA GLU A 97 -16.98 -7.44 17.08
C GLU A 97 -18.18 -6.68 17.63
N THR A 98 -17.98 -5.97 18.74
CA THR A 98 -19.03 -5.16 19.36
C THR A 98 -18.40 -3.99 20.10
N VAL A 99 -19.00 -2.81 19.91
CA VAL A 99 -18.73 -1.64 20.74
C VAL A 99 -20.06 -1.05 21.18
N GLU A 100 -20.28 -0.98 22.49
CA GLU A 100 -21.54 -0.52 23.08
C GLU A 100 -21.27 0.50 24.18
N LEU A 101 -21.78 1.71 24.03
CA LEU A 101 -21.93 2.64 25.13
C LEU A 101 -23.09 2.15 25.99
N LEU A 102 -22.83 1.94 27.28
CA LEU A 102 -23.80 1.36 28.20
C LEU A 102 -24.75 2.42 28.79
N GLY A 103 -25.40 2.13 29.92
CA GLY A 103 -26.22 3.06 30.70
C GLY A 103 -27.62 3.33 30.16
N ASP A 104 -28.24 4.44 30.58
CA ASP A 104 -29.67 4.73 30.35
C ASP A 104 -30.03 5.00 28.89
N LYS A 105 -29.05 5.38 28.08
CA LYS A 105 -29.18 5.59 26.63
C LYS A 105 -28.14 4.72 25.93
N PRO A 106 -28.35 3.40 25.92
CA PRO A 106 -27.38 2.50 25.33
C PRO A 106 -27.26 2.80 23.83
N PHE A 107 -26.04 2.70 23.32
CA PHE A 107 -25.76 2.93 21.91
C PHE A 107 -24.78 1.88 21.41
N LYS A 108 -25.15 1.19 20.33
CA LYS A 108 -24.29 0.23 19.66
C LYS A 108 -23.70 0.88 18.41
N VAL A 109 -22.37 0.84 18.31
CA VAL A 109 -21.62 1.37 17.16
C VAL A 109 -21.94 0.56 15.91
N PHE A 110 -22.03 1.24 14.77
CA PHE A 110 -22.16 0.60 13.47
C PHE A 110 -20.77 0.17 12.96
N LEU A 111 -20.52 -1.14 12.93
CA LEU A 111 -19.25 -1.72 12.45
C LEU A 111 -19.33 -2.20 10.99
N GLN A 112 -20.32 -1.73 10.25
CA GLN A 112 -20.49 -1.97 8.82
C GLN A 112 -20.86 -0.66 8.15
N GLU A 113 -20.22 -0.37 7.02
CA GLU A 113 -20.57 0.77 6.19
C GLU A 113 -21.97 0.58 5.58
N PRO A 114 -22.86 1.59 5.66
CA PRO A 114 -24.18 1.50 5.06
C PRO A 114 -24.12 1.68 3.54
N ASP A 115 -25.15 1.18 2.86
CA ASP A 115 -25.39 1.45 1.45
C ASP A 115 -25.40 2.96 1.15
N ILE A 116 -24.71 3.34 0.08
CA ILE A 116 -24.62 4.71 -0.41
C ILE A 116 -25.51 4.84 -1.65
N PRO A 117 -26.53 5.72 -1.62
CA PRO A 117 -27.44 5.90 -2.75
C PRO A 117 -26.70 6.25 -4.05
N GLY A 118 -26.95 5.46 -5.10
CA GLY A 118 -26.32 5.64 -6.41
C GLY A 118 -25.00 4.89 -6.60
N ASP A 119 -24.44 4.30 -5.55
CA ASP A 119 -23.25 3.44 -5.62
C ASP A 119 -23.65 1.96 -5.47
N THR A 120 -23.66 1.23 -6.57
CA THR A 120 -24.00 -0.20 -6.59
C THR A 120 -22.96 -1.09 -5.90
N THR A 121 -21.74 -0.58 -5.67
CA THR A 121 -20.66 -1.32 -4.98
C THR A 121 -20.78 -1.18 -3.46
N SER A 122 -21.42 -0.14 -2.95
CA SER A 122 -21.59 0.08 -1.49
C SER A 122 -22.59 -0.84 -0.77
N ARG A 123 -23.17 -1.84 -1.45
CA ARG A 123 -24.27 -2.64 -0.89
C ARG A 123 -23.80 -3.57 0.22
N SER A 124 -24.39 -3.43 1.40
CA SER A 124 -24.10 -4.20 2.63
C SER A 124 -24.37 -5.71 2.52
N GLU A 125 -25.10 -6.17 1.50
CA GLU A 125 -25.31 -7.59 1.20
C GLU A 125 -24.05 -8.29 0.64
N GLN A 126 -23.01 -7.53 0.30
CA GLN A 126 -21.76 -8.07 -0.24
C GLN A 126 -20.83 -8.54 0.90
N ALA A 127 -20.10 -9.63 0.67
CA ALA A 127 -19.29 -10.37 1.65
C ALA A 127 -18.02 -9.63 2.16
N SER A 128 -18.08 -8.31 2.28
CA SER A 128 -17.03 -7.50 2.91
C SER A 128 -16.91 -7.85 4.39
N LEU A 129 -15.68 -7.80 4.90
CA LEU A 129 -15.45 -7.92 6.33
C LEU A 129 -15.94 -6.64 7.05
N PRO A 130 -16.41 -6.75 8.31
CA PRO A 130 -16.80 -5.60 9.14
C PRO A 130 -15.61 -4.66 9.43
N ALA A 131 -15.80 -3.66 10.28
CA ALA A 131 -14.70 -2.83 10.78
C ALA A 131 -13.75 -3.65 11.65
N TYR A 132 -12.49 -3.76 11.25
CA TYR A 132 -11.48 -4.47 12.04
C TYR A 132 -10.10 -3.86 11.86
N LEU A 133 -9.22 -4.17 12.81
CA LEU A 133 -7.79 -3.90 12.72
C LEU A 133 -7.05 -5.23 12.72
N ALA A 134 -6.31 -5.55 11.65
CA ALA A 134 -5.56 -6.79 11.60
C ALA A 134 -4.45 -6.79 12.67
N TYR A 135 -4.27 -7.94 13.33
CA TYR A 135 -3.25 -8.20 14.35
C TYR A 135 -3.38 -7.42 15.67
N GLN A 136 -4.59 -6.92 15.94
CA GLN A 136 -5.03 -6.55 17.28
C GLN A 136 -5.22 -7.81 18.17
N GLY A 137 -5.27 -7.65 19.49
CA GLY A 137 -5.48 -8.77 20.41
C GLY A 137 -6.96 -9.08 20.65
N ASP A 138 -7.36 -10.35 20.71
CA ASP A 138 -8.74 -10.67 21.12
C ASP A 138 -9.04 -10.19 22.55
N GLY A 139 -10.27 -9.78 22.84
CA GLY A 139 -10.66 -9.35 24.17
C GLY A 139 -12.15 -9.06 24.33
N ASP A 140 -12.61 -9.10 25.57
CA ASP A 140 -13.95 -8.70 26.01
C ASP A 140 -13.75 -7.83 27.27
N VAL A 141 -13.90 -6.52 27.11
CA VAL A 141 -13.57 -5.55 28.17
C VAL A 141 -14.66 -4.51 28.30
N THR A 142 -14.97 -4.12 29.53
CA THR A 142 -15.87 -3.01 29.83
C THR A 142 -15.14 -2.00 30.70
N ALA A 143 -14.97 -0.78 30.19
CA ALA A 143 -14.36 0.30 30.95
C ALA A 143 -14.77 1.68 30.41
N PRO A 144 -14.60 2.75 31.20
CA PRO A 144 -14.76 4.11 30.70
C PRO A 144 -13.75 4.44 29.59
N LEU A 145 -14.14 5.31 28.66
CA LEU A 145 -13.26 5.85 27.63
C LEU A 145 -12.36 6.98 28.16
N VAL A 146 -11.15 7.09 27.62
CA VAL A 146 -10.27 8.27 27.74
C VAL A 146 -9.86 8.72 26.36
N TYR A 147 -10.05 10.00 26.03
CA TYR A 147 -9.66 10.56 24.74
C TYR A 147 -8.20 10.99 24.78
N VAL A 148 -7.40 10.47 23.83
CA VAL A 148 -5.94 10.59 23.83
C VAL A 148 -5.40 11.31 22.60
N ASN A 149 -6.20 12.19 21.99
CA ASN A 149 -5.82 12.91 20.77
C ASN A 149 -5.45 11.93 19.64
N TYR A 150 -4.25 12.01 19.07
CA TYR A 150 -3.77 11.06 18.06
C TYR A 150 -3.17 9.79 18.67
N GLY A 151 -3.07 9.70 20.01
CA GLY A 151 -2.50 8.54 20.70
C GLY A 151 -0.99 8.43 20.56
N MET A 152 -0.28 9.55 20.35
CA MET A 152 1.17 9.58 20.20
C MET A 152 1.89 9.78 21.53
N ARG A 153 3.21 9.53 21.57
CA ARG A 153 4.02 9.63 22.81
C ARG A 153 3.85 10.96 23.56
N ASN A 154 3.73 12.08 22.85
CA ASN A 154 3.52 13.39 23.46
C ASN A 154 2.10 13.60 23.98
N ASP A 155 1.13 12.85 23.46
CA ASP A 155 -0.25 12.93 23.93
C ASP A 155 -0.38 12.33 25.33
N TYR A 156 0.25 11.19 25.60
CA TYR A 156 0.26 10.58 26.93
C TYR A 156 0.96 11.46 27.99
N LYS A 157 2.02 12.19 27.61
CA LYS A 157 2.64 13.21 28.48
C LYS A 157 1.66 14.35 28.80
N THR A 158 0.84 14.72 27.83
CA THR A 158 -0.18 15.76 27.99
C THR A 158 -1.33 15.27 28.87
N LEU A 159 -1.79 14.02 28.74
CA LEU A 159 -2.77 13.40 29.65
C LEU A 159 -2.32 13.46 31.10
N ALA A 160 -1.06 13.09 31.37
CA ALA A 160 -0.49 13.14 32.71
C ALA A 160 -0.53 14.56 33.30
N ARG A 161 -0.22 15.59 32.50
CA ARG A 161 -0.33 17.01 32.90
C ARG A 161 -1.77 17.46 33.12
N LEU A 162 -2.72 16.85 32.41
CA LEU A 162 -4.14 17.11 32.59
C LEU A 162 -4.74 16.38 33.81
N GLY A 163 -3.98 15.47 34.43
CA GLY A 163 -4.38 14.67 35.58
C GLY A 163 -5.23 13.45 35.21
N ALA A 164 -5.10 12.95 33.97
CA ALA A 164 -5.82 11.78 33.48
C ALA A 164 -4.88 10.58 33.28
N ASP A 165 -5.42 9.38 33.48
CA ASP A 165 -4.73 8.09 33.32
C ASP A 165 -5.58 7.16 32.45
N VAL A 166 -4.91 6.36 31.62
CA VAL A 166 -5.51 5.36 30.72
C VAL A 166 -5.45 3.95 31.29
N LYS A 167 -4.74 3.73 32.40
CA LYS A 167 -4.59 2.40 33.00
C LYS A 167 -5.96 1.78 33.34
N GLY A 168 -6.21 0.59 32.81
CA GLY A 168 -7.49 -0.11 32.99
C GLY A 168 -8.67 0.51 32.24
N LYS A 169 -8.43 1.46 31.32
CA LYS A 169 -9.45 2.13 30.51
C LYS A 169 -9.38 1.71 29.05
N ILE A 170 -10.44 2.01 28.31
CA ILE A 170 -10.42 1.95 26.85
C ILE A 170 -10.00 3.34 26.36
N VAL A 171 -9.02 3.44 25.47
CA VAL A 171 -8.65 4.73 24.86
C VAL A 171 -9.42 4.94 23.57
N ILE A 172 -9.72 6.19 23.24
CA ILE A 172 -10.20 6.59 21.91
C ILE A 172 -9.22 7.61 21.31
N ALA A 173 -8.73 7.33 20.11
CA ALA A 173 -7.72 8.12 19.41
C ALA A 173 -8.17 8.43 17.97
N ARG A 174 -7.68 9.54 17.43
CA ARG A 174 -7.84 9.90 16.01
C ARG A 174 -6.83 9.13 15.15
N TYR A 175 -7.18 8.81 13.92
CA TYR A 175 -6.20 8.48 12.86
C TYR A 175 -5.27 9.67 12.57
N GLY A 176 -4.10 9.42 11.96
CA GLY A 176 -3.11 10.46 11.63
C GLY A 176 -1.99 10.64 12.66
N ALA A 177 -1.09 11.60 12.39
CA ALA A 177 0.10 11.96 13.19
C ALA A 177 1.09 10.80 13.50
N GLY A 178 1.11 9.77 12.65
CA GLY A 178 1.95 8.58 12.76
C GLY A 178 1.23 7.31 12.30
N TRP A 179 1.99 6.23 12.13
CA TRP A 179 1.45 4.92 11.73
C TRP A 179 0.39 4.41 12.73
N ARG A 180 -0.68 3.79 12.20
CA ARG A 180 -1.90 3.51 12.97
C ARG A 180 -1.68 2.56 14.15
N GLY A 181 -0.84 1.54 14.02
CA GLY A 181 -0.65 0.58 15.11
C GLY A 181 0.15 1.13 16.29
N LEU A 182 0.79 2.29 16.17
CA LEU A 182 1.33 3.00 17.34
C LEU A 182 0.24 3.35 18.36
N LYS A 183 -1.01 3.55 17.92
CA LYS A 183 -2.11 3.98 18.79
C LYS A 183 -2.44 2.91 19.82
N PRO A 184 -2.86 1.68 19.44
CA PRO A 184 -3.06 0.59 20.39
C PRO A 184 -1.75 0.13 21.04
N LEU A 185 -0.60 0.19 20.35
CA LEU A 185 0.70 -0.17 20.94
C LEU A 185 1.08 0.73 22.13
N LEU A 186 0.97 2.05 21.98
CA LEU A 186 1.24 2.98 23.07
C LEU A 186 0.17 2.87 24.15
N ALA A 187 -1.10 2.64 23.78
CA ALA A 187 -2.18 2.44 24.74
C ALA A 187 -1.90 1.24 25.66
N GLN A 188 -1.53 0.08 25.09
CA GLN A 188 -1.19 -1.11 25.89
C GLN A 188 0.05 -0.86 26.77
N GLN A 189 1.07 -0.13 26.28
CA GLN A 189 2.27 0.20 27.05
C GLN A 189 1.97 1.12 28.24
N HIS A 190 0.93 1.96 28.12
CA HIS A 190 0.41 2.79 29.21
C HIS A 190 -0.67 2.08 30.06
N GLY A 191 -0.94 0.81 29.80
CA GLY A 191 -1.85 -0.04 30.61
C GLY A 191 -3.33 0.10 30.27
N ALA A 192 -3.68 0.70 29.13
CA ALA A 192 -5.04 0.61 28.59
C ALA A 192 -5.39 -0.85 28.28
N ILE A 193 -6.68 -1.17 28.33
CA ILE A 193 -7.19 -2.53 28.09
C ILE A 193 -7.99 -2.63 26.80
N GLY A 194 -8.11 -1.55 26.03
CA GLY A 194 -8.72 -1.51 24.72
C GLY A 194 -8.46 -0.19 24.00
N CYS A 195 -8.62 -0.16 22.68
CA CYS A 195 -8.38 1.02 21.86
C CYS A 195 -9.42 1.17 20.74
N LEU A 196 -10.02 2.35 20.64
CA LEU A 196 -10.84 2.74 19.49
C LEU A 196 -10.08 3.77 18.66
N ILE A 197 -10.12 3.65 17.34
CA ILE A 197 -9.50 4.59 16.42
C ILE A 197 -10.58 5.13 15.48
N TYR A 198 -10.63 6.44 15.24
CA TYR A 198 -11.59 7.03 14.30
C TYR A 198 -10.94 8.10 13.41
N SER A 199 -11.46 8.28 12.20
CA SER A 199 -10.99 9.31 11.26
C SER A 199 -11.73 10.61 11.53
N ASP A 200 -11.09 11.57 12.17
CA ASP A 200 -11.75 12.81 12.57
C ASP A 200 -12.04 13.71 11.36
N PRO A 201 -13.22 14.37 11.27
CA PRO A 201 -13.55 15.20 10.10
C PRO A 201 -12.62 16.39 9.84
N SER A 202 -11.81 16.78 10.83
CA SER A 202 -10.75 17.79 10.64
C SER A 202 -9.57 17.28 9.82
N ASP A 203 -9.36 15.97 9.80
CA ASP A 203 -8.27 15.29 9.09
C ASP A 203 -8.79 14.57 7.81
N ASP A 204 -9.98 13.94 7.89
CA ASP A 204 -10.61 13.19 6.78
C ASP A 204 -12.15 13.19 6.96
N GLY A 205 -12.83 14.11 6.28
CA GLY A 205 -14.29 14.27 6.33
C GLY A 205 -14.75 15.66 5.90
N TYR A 206 -15.96 16.04 6.32
CA TYR A 206 -16.63 17.26 5.84
C TYR A 206 -15.91 18.60 6.11
N SER A 207 -14.87 18.64 6.96
CA SER A 207 -14.10 19.88 7.17
C SER A 207 -12.98 20.04 6.15
N VAL A 208 -12.65 18.98 5.40
CA VAL A 208 -11.63 18.96 4.36
C VAL A 208 -12.25 19.19 2.99
N ASP A 209 -13.28 18.42 2.64
CA ASP A 209 -14.01 18.52 1.37
C ASP A 209 -15.44 17.95 1.51
N ALA A 210 -16.24 18.02 0.44
CA ALA A 210 -17.48 17.27 0.33
C ALA A 210 -17.23 15.77 0.53
N THR A 211 -18.12 15.11 1.26
CA THR A 211 -18.01 13.69 1.55
C THR A 211 -18.56 12.85 0.41
N TYR A 212 -18.04 11.64 0.24
CA TYR A 212 -18.58 10.67 -0.72
C TYR A 212 -20.09 10.47 -0.50
N PRO A 213 -20.92 10.42 -1.57
CA PRO A 213 -20.58 10.34 -2.99
C PRO A 213 -20.39 11.69 -3.70
N HIS A 214 -20.48 12.82 -2.99
CA HIS A 214 -20.43 14.15 -3.58
C HIS A 214 -19.03 14.78 -3.60
N GLY A 215 -18.06 14.13 -2.94
CA GLY A 215 -16.65 14.49 -2.98
C GLY A 215 -15.77 13.36 -2.46
N PRO A 216 -14.45 13.59 -2.36
CA PRO A 216 -13.48 12.54 -2.05
C PRO A 216 -13.34 12.26 -0.55
N SER A 217 -13.86 13.11 0.33
CA SER A 217 -13.67 12.96 1.78
C SER A 217 -14.55 11.85 2.35
N ARG A 218 -14.13 11.25 3.47
CA ARG A 218 -14.84 10.15 4.12
C ARG A 218 -16.29 10.52 4.51
N PRO A 219 -17.28 9.65 4.24
CA PRO A 219 -18.65 9.84 4.69
C PRO A 219 -18.83 9.55 6.20
N PRO A 220 -19.94 9.98 6.82
CA PRO A 220 -20.16 9.86 8.27
C PRO A 220 -19.95 8.50 8.89
N HIS A 221 -20.36 7.46 8.17
CA HIS A 221 -20.26 6.07 8.59
C HIS A 221 -19.10 5.32 7.91
N GLY A 222 -18.22 6.03 7.19
CA GLY A 222 -17.04 5.45 6.55
C GLY A 222 -16.04 4.91 7.57
N LEU A 223 -15.46 3.76 7.29
CA LEU A 223 -14.56 3.04 8.19
C LEU A 223 -13.16 2.99 7.58
N GLN A 224 -12.13 3.23 8.39
CA GLN A 224 -10.74 3.02 7.97
C GLN A 224 -10.23 1.74 8.62
N ARG A 225 -10.24 0.65 7.85
CA ARG A 225 -9.59 -0.62 8.20
C ARG A 225 -8.07 -0.47 8.14
N GLY A 226 -7.33 -1.43 8.66
CA GLY A 226 -5.87 -1.35 8.67
C GLY A 226 -5.19 -2.38 9.55
N SER A 227 -3.91 -2.64 9.26
CA SER A 227 -3.07 -3.42 10.17
C SER A 227 -2.56 -2.59 11.34
N VAL A 228 -2.52 -3.23 12.52
CA VAL A 228 -1.82 -2.72 13.71
C VAL A 228 -0.68 -3.63 14.14
N ALA A 229 -0.24 -4.56 13.30
CA ALA A 229 0.96 -5.37 13.54
C ALA A 229 2.18 -4.47 13.67
N ASP A 230 3.04 -4.66 14.68
CA ASP A 230 4.24 -3.85 14.91
C ASP A 230 5.33 -4.08 13.83
N ILE A 231 5.02 -3.70 12.59
CA ILE A 231 5.85 -3.88 11.39
C ILE A 231 7.21 -3.17 11.44
N PRO A 232 7.43 -2.09 12.23
CA PRO A 232 8.79 -1.59 12.48
C PRO A 232 9.72 -2.61 13.14
N ILE A 233 9.18 -3.60 13.87
CA ILE A 233 9.97 -4.73 14.36
C ILE A 233 10.19 -5.73 13.23
N TYR A 234 9.12 -6.12 12.54
CA TYR A 234 9.16 -7.09 11.46
C TYR A 234 7.90 -7.04 10.56
N PRO A 235 8.03 -6.87 9.23
CA PRO A 235 6.93 -7.07 8.28
C PRO A 235 6.76 -8.55 7.93
N GLY A 236 5.71 -8.94 7.19
CA GLY A 236 5.46 -10.32 6.81
C GLY A 236 4.63 -11.11 7.83
N ASP A 237 4.56 -12.43 7.65
CA ASP A 237 3.80 -13.33 8.52
C ASP A 237 4.37 -13.29 9.95
N PRO A 238 3.57 -12.91 10.96
CA PRO A 238 4.01 -12.85 12.35
C PRO A 238 4.58 -14.16 12.90
N LEU A 239 4.32 -15.29 12.23
CA LEU A 239 4.76 -16.61 12.66
C LEU A 239 6.04 -17.11 12.00
N THR A 240 6.53 -16.51 10.91
CA THR A 240 7.69 -17.02 10.17
C THR A 240 8.79 -15.97 9.96
N PRO A 241 9.16 -15.16 10.96
CA PRO A 241 10.12 -14.09 10.73
C PRO A 241 11.47 -14.64 10.23
N GLY A 242 11.84 -14.21 9.02
CA GLY A 242 13.11 -14.49 8.37
C GLY A 242 13.09 -15.72 7.46
N VAL A 243 11.95 -16.38 7.28
CA VAL A 243 11.79 -17.58 6.44
C VAL A 243 10.43 -17.59 5.77
N GLY A 244 10.39 -17.63 4.43
CA GLY A 244 9.11 -17.56 3.71
C GLY A 244 8.12 -18.64 4.15
N ALA A 245 6.85 -18.27 4.33
CA ALA A 245 5.73 -19.03 4.89
C ALA A 245 5.22 -20.17 3.99
N THR A 246 6.16 -20.92 3.45
CA THR A 246 5.95 -22.15 2.68
C THR A 246 5.32 -23.25 3.55
N PRO A 247 4.79 -24.33 2.94
CA PRO A 247 4.26 -25.48 3.70
C PRO A 247 5.27 -26.14 4.66
N ALA A 248 6.57 -26.00 4.39
CA ALA A 248 7.65 -26.57 5.21
C ALA A 248 8.22 -25.59 6.24
N ALA A 249 7.74 -24.33 6.28
CA ALA A 249 8.27 -23.31 7.17
C ALA A 249 8.07 -23.68 8.65
N THR A 250 9.09 -23.45 9.47
CA THR A 250 8.97 -23.53 10.92
C THR A 250 8.25 -22.29 11.42
N ARG A 251 7.24 -22.48 12.29
CA ARG A 251 6.36 -21.40 12.75
C ARG A 251 6.48 -21.19 14.25
N LEU A 252 6.44 -19.93 14.66
CA LEU A 252 6.31 -19.55 16.05
C LEU A 252 4.92 -19.91 16.58
N ASP A 253 4.84 -20.19 17.89
CA ASP A 253 3.55 -20.12 18.58
C ASP A 253 3.04 -18.67 18.53
N ARG A 254 1.75 -18.45 18.26
CA ARG A 254 1.15 -17.10 18.19
C ARG A 254 1.44 -16.24 19.43
N ALA A 255 1.49 -16.85 20.62
CA ALA A 255 1.80 -16.16 21.86
C ALA A 255 3.22 -15.55 21.89
N LYS A 256 4.14 -16.08 21.09
CA LYS A 256 5.53 -15.62 20.95
C LYS A 256 5.71 -14.61 19.81
N ALA A 257 4.71 -14.41 18.96
CA ALA A 257 4.77 -13.40 17.90
C ALA A 257 4.85 -11.99 18.53
N GLN A 258 5.93 -11.28 18.22
CA GLN A 258 6.25 -9.97 18.79
C GLN A 258 5.41 -8.86 18.15
N THR A 259 5.03 -9.03 16.89
CA THR A 259 4.29 -8.03 16.11
C THR A 259 2.79 -8.01 16.40
N ILE A 260 2.24 -9.05 17.04
CA ILE A 260 0.82 -9.12 17.40
C ILE A 260 0.55 -8.39 18.72
N LEU A 261 -0.36 -7.41 18.70
CA LEU A 261 -0.76 -6.63 19.87
C LEU A 261 -1.61 -7.45 20.84
N LYS A 262 -1.74 -6.97 22.09
CA LYS A 262 -2.33 -7.75 23.19
C LYS A 262 -3.68 -7.25 23.68
N ILE A 263 -4.13 -6.09 23.23
CA ILE A 263 -5.42 -5.49 23.62
C ILE A 263 -6.39 -5.47 22.44
N PRO A 264 -7.71 -5.54 22.71
CA PRO A 264 -8.73 -5.34 21.69
C PRO A 264 -8.67 -3.93 21.12
N ALA A 265 -8.72 -3.83 19.79
CA ALA A 265 -8.77 -2.57 19.08
C ALA A 265 -9.66 -2.62 17.84
N LEU A 266 -10.47 -1.58 17.63
CA LEU A 266 -11.35 -1.45 16.47
C LEU A 266 -11.30 -0.05 15.86
N PRO A 267 -11.47 0.05 14.53
CA PRO A 267 -11.79 1.32 13.91
C PRO A 267 -13.29 1.60 14.05
N ILE A 268 -13.67 2.87 14.22
CA ILE A 268 -15.06 3.30 14.25
C ILE A 268 -15.26 4.51 13.33
N SER A 269 -16.48 4.71 12.87
CA SER A 269 -16.83 5.88 12.06
C SER A 269 -16.81 7.16 12.91
N TYR A 270 -16.67 8.32 12.27
CA TYR A 270 -16.72 9.57 13.02
C TYR A 270 -18.13 9.93 13.50
N ALA A 271 -19.18 9.44 12.83
CA ALA A 271 -20.54 9.54 13.34
C ALA A 271 -20.70 8.80 14.68
N ASP A 272 -20.16 7.60 14.79
CA ASP A 272 -20.18 6.81 16.03
C ASP A 272 -19.26 7.41 17.10
N ALA A 273 -18.06 7.85 16.71
CA ALA A 273 -17.14 8.53 17.60
C ALA A 273 -17.77 9.79 18.21
N GLN A 274 -18.62 10.52 17.48
CA GLN A 274 -19.36 11.66 18.01
C GLN A 274 -20.25 11.28 19.20
N VAL A 275 -20.97 10.16 19.10
CA VAL A 275 -21.84 9.67 20.19
C VAL A 275 -21.01 9.29 21.40
N LEU A 276 -19.94 8.51 21.19
CA LEU A 276 -19.04 8.09 22.27
C LEU A 276 -18.35 9.28 22.94
N LEU A 277 -17.79 10.20 22.16
CA LEU A 277 -17.09 11.38 22.68
C LEU A 277 -18.04 12.39 23.35
N SER A 278 -19.32 12.41 22.96
CA SER A 278 -20.34 13.22 23.66
C SER A 278 -20.63 12.74 25.08
N SER A 279 -20.36 11.48 25.38
CA SER A 279 -20.51 10.91 26.73
C SER A 279 -19.36 11.29 27.69
N MET A 280 -18.29 11.89 27.16
CA MET A 280 -17.08 12.21 27.91
C MET A 280 -17.34 13.29 28.96
N LYS A 281 -16.87 13.04 30.18
CA LYS A 281 -16.86 14.01 31.29
C LYS A 281 -15.45 14.58 31.48
N GLY A 282 -15.24 15.28 32.59
CA GLY A 282 -13.92 15.81 32.96
C GLY A 282 -13.54 17.08 32.21
N ARG A 283 -12.23 17.38 32.21
CA ARG A 283 -11.68 18.64 31.69
C ARG A 283 -11.83 18.72 30.17
N VAL A 284 -12.07 19.94 29.69
CA VAL A 284 -11.99 20.26 28.26
C VAL A 284 -10.53 20.10 27.81
N VAL A 285 -10.33 19.50 26.64
CA VAL A 285 -8.98 19.31 26.09
C VAL A 285 -8.36 20.63 25.62
N PRO A 286 -7.02 20.71 25.51
CA PRO A 286 -6.34 21.83 24.87
C PRO A 286 -6.86 22.09 23.45
N ALA A 287 -6.72 23.32 22.96
CA ALA A 287 -7.21 23.69 21.62
C ALA A 287 -6.64 22.79 20.50
N SER A 288 -5.37 22.39 20.59
CA SER A 288 -4.69 21.52 19.63
C SER A 288 -5.20 20.08 19.60
N TRP A 289 -6.05 19.68 20.56
CA TRP A 289 -6.64 18.33 20.64
C TRP A 289 -8.07 18.27 20.11
N ARG A 290 -8.65 19.41 19.74
CA ARG A 290 -10.01 19.48 19.21
C ARG A 290 -9.99 19.06 17.75
N GLY A 291 -10.92 18.21 17.37
CA GLY A 291 -11.18 17.85 15.98
C GLY A 291 -12.37 18.60 15.38
N GLY A 292 -12.90 18.09 14.28
CA GLY A 292 -13.96 18.67 13.48
C GLY A 292 -15.38 18.34 13.96
N LEU A 293 -15.57 17.36 14.85
CA LEU A 293 -16.89 17.00 15.38
C LEU A 293 -17.56 18.17 16.14
N PRO A 294 -18.89 18.36 16.01
CA PRO A 294 -19.64 19.45 16.61
C PRO A 294 -19.95 19.22 18.11
N ILE A 295 -18.90 18.94 18.90
CA ILE A 295 -19.00 18.62 20.32
C ILE A 295 -17.92 19.36 21.12
N THR A 296 -18.09 19.43 22.44
CA THR A 296 -16.97 19.81 23.32
C THR A 296 -16.11 18.59 23.60
N TYR A 297 -14.90 18.56 23.06
CA TYR A 297 -13.92 17.52 23.37
C TYR A 297 -13.47 17.59 24.83
N ARG A 298 -13.60 16.48 25.54
CA ARG A 298 -13.18 16.33 26.93
C ARG A 298 -12.27 15.12 27.06
N VAL A 299 -11.35 15.18 28.03
CA VAL A 299 -10.37 14.12 28.27
C VAL A 299 -11.06 12.81 28.68
N GLY A 300 -12.20 12.89 29.38
CA GLY A 300 -12.85 11.76 30.01
C GLY A 300 -12.58 11.69 31.52
N PRO A 301 -13.00 10.61 32.18
CA PRO A 301 -13.58 9.41 31.57
C PRO A 301 -14.96 9.61 30.95
N SER A 302 -15.41 8.69 30.08
CA SER A 302 -16.83 8.60 29.71
C SER A 302 -17.70 8.24 30.90
N GLU A 303 -18.94 8.70 30.87
CA GLU A 303 -20.00 8.21 31.74
C GLU A 303 -21.27 8.13 30.90
N PRO A 304 -21.78 6.92 30.60
CA PRO A 304 -21.41 5.59 31.13
C PRO A 304 -20.14 4.94 30.49
N SER A 305 -19.82 3.71 30.92
CA SER A 305 -18.70 2.90 30.37
C SER A 305 -19.03 2.35 28.98
N VAL A 306 -17.98 1.91 28.27
CA VAL A 306 -18.08 1.24 26.97
C VAL A 306 -17.71 -0.23 27.11
N HIS A 307 -18.48 -1.10 26.48
CA HIS A 307 -18.16 -2.52 26.28
C HIS A 307 -17.53 -2.70 24.89
N LEU A 308 -16.37 -3.34 24.83
CA LEU A 308 -15.61 -3.62 23.62
C LEU A 308 -15.31 -5.12 23.56
N VAL A 309 -15.76 -5.76 22.49
CA VAL A 309 -15.49 -7.17 22.19
C VAL A 309 -14.82 -7.25 20.83
N VAL A 310 -13.71 -7.97 20.77
CA VAL A 310 -13.08 -8.39 19.50
C VAL A 310 -12.69 -9.86 19.60
N LYS A 311 -13.06 -10.62 18.59
CA LYS A 311 -12.68 -12.02 18.44
C LYS A 311 -12.41 -12.32 16.98
N SER A 312 -11.24 -12.90 16.72
CA SER A 312 -10.84 -13.33 15.38
C SER A 312 -10.64 -14.85 15.26
N ASP A 313 -10.77 -15.37 14.04
CA ASP A 313 -10.34 -16.71 13.64
C ASP A 313 -8.90 -16.64 13.16
N TRP A 314 -7.97 -17.13 13.98
CA TRP A 314 -6.53 -17.03 13.76
C TRP A 314 -5.98 -18.24 12.99
N LYS A 315 -6.51 -18.44 11.79
CA LYS A 315 -6.07 -19.51 10.89
C LYS A 315 -5.08 -19.00 9.87
N GLN A 316 -4.37 -19.95 9.26
CA GLN A 316 -3.59 -19.65 8.08
C GLN A 316 -4.53 -19.43 6.89
N LYS A 317 -4.20 -18.44 6.07
CA LYS A 317 -4.82 -18.18 4.79
C LYS A 317 -3.75 -18.21 3.70
N PRO A 318 -4.05 -18.74 2.52
CA PRO A 318 -3.16 -18.62 1.38
C PRO A 318 -3.13 -17.16 0.92
N VAL A 319 -1.94 -16.69 0.54
CA VAL A 319 -1.73 -15.51 -0.29
C VAL A 319 -1.11 -15.93 -1.62
N TYR A 320 -1.50 -15.29 -2.72
CA TYR A 320 -1.24 -15.70 -4.10
C TYR A 320 -0.44 -14.65 -4.88
N ASP A 321 0.88 -14.67 -4.73
CA ASP A 321 1.74 -13.77 -5.48
C ASP A 321 1.85 -14.20 -6.94
N VAL A 322 1.54 -13.30 -7.88
CA VAL A 322 1.71 -13.57 -9.31
C VAL A 322 3.06 -13.05 -9.78
N ILE A 323 3.93 -13.95 -10.23
CA ILE A 323 5.29 -13.63 -10.68
C ILE A 323 5.35 -13.80 -12.20
N ALA A 324 5.84 -12.79 -12.92
CA ALA A 324 5.94 -12.80 -14.38
C ALA A 324 7.33 -12.33 -14.84
N MET A 325 8.06 -13.20 -15.53
CA MET A 325 9.46 -12.98 -15.92
C MET A 325 9.64 -12.83 -17.43
N LEU A 326 10.45 -11.86 -17.83
CA LEU A 326 11.03 -11.75 -19.17
C LEU A 326 12.56 -11.77 -19.07
N LYS A 327 13.16 -12.89 -19.48
CA LYS A 327 14.60 -13.14 -19.35
C LYS A 327 15.43 -12.15 -20.17
N GLY A 328 16.46 -11.60 -19.54
CA GLY A 328 17.43 -10.70 -20.16
C GLY A 328 18.31 -11.38 -21.20
N SER A 329 18.66 -10.64 -22.25
CA SER A 329 19.50 -11.12 -23.36
C SER A 329 21.00 -11.02 -23.10
N VAL A 330 21.44 -10.12 -22.21
CA VAL A 330 22.88 -9.84 -21.96
C VAL A 330 23.26 -10.16 -20.52
N TYR A 331 22.42 -9.76 -19.57
CA TYR A 331 22.62 -9.93 -18.14
C TYR A 331 21.39 -10.63 -17.53
N PRO A 332 21.15 -11.92 -17.85
CA PRO A 332 19.96 -12.63 -17.37
C PRO A 332 19.90 -12.79 -15.84
N ASP A 333 21.05 -12.73 -15.16
CA ASP A 333 21.15 -12.78 -13.69
C ASP A 333 21.13 -11.40 -13.03
N GLN A 334 20.76 -10.34 -13.76
CA GLN A 334 20.49 -9.02 -13.20
C GLN A 334 19.00 -8.73 -13.35
N TRP A 335 18.31 -8.51 -12.23
CA TRP A 335 16.87 -8.42 -12.13
C TRP A 335 16.44 -6.98 -11.85
N VAL A 336 15.57 -6.46 -12.70
CA VAL A 336 14.76 -5.27 -12.41
C VAL A 336 13.37 -5.78 -12.02
N VAL A 337 13.01 -5.55 -10.78
CA VAL A 337 11.74 -6.03 -10.20
C VAL A 337 10.77 -4.86 -10.15
N ARG A 338 9.55 -5.04 -10.64
CA ARG A 338 8.47 -4.07 -10.57
C ARG A 338 7.27 -4.72 -9.89
N GLY A 339 6.98 -4.28 -8.67
CA GLY A 339 5.93 -4.85 -7.83
C GLY A 339 4.79 -3.90 -7.52
N ASN A 340 3.59 -4.44 -7.41
CA ASN A 340 2.38 -3.79 -6.90
C ASN A 340 1.56 -4.84 -6.15
N HIS A 341 0.81 -4.47 -5.11
CA HIS A 341 -0.11 -5.43 -4.50
C HIS A 341 -1.49 -5.41 -5.19
N HIS A 342 -2.29 -6.44 -4.97
CA HIS A 342 -3.63 -6.52 -5.56
C HIS A 342 -4.73 -6.81 -4.53
N ASP A 343 -4.35 -7.17 -3.30
CA ASP A 343 -5.29 -7.30 -2.18
C ASP A 343 -5.68 -5.91 -1.67
N GLY A 344 -6.95 -5.74 -1.28
CA GLY A 344 -7.44 -4.52 -0.64
C GLY A 344 -8.25 -4.82 0.61
N TRP A 345 -8.46 -3.85 1.51
CA TRP A 345 -9.34 -4.09 2.67
C TRP A 345 -10.79 -4.41 2.32
N VAL A 346 -11.29 -3.84 1.22
CA VAL A 346 -12.66 -4.07 0.71
C VAL A 346 -12.59 -4.36 -0.79
N TYR A 347 -12.80 -3.38 -1.68
CA TYR A 347 -12.74 -3.58 -3.16
C TYR A 347 -11.40 -3.16 -3.78
N GLY A 348 -10.61 -2.37 -3.04
CA GLY A 348 -9.29 -1.92 -3.44
C GLY A 348 -9.22 -0.98 -4.67
N GLY A 349 -10.29 -0.25 -5.00
CA GLY A 349 -10.37 0.52 -6.25
C GLY A 349 -9.28 1.60 -6.43
N THR A 350 -8.86 2.26 -5.36
CA THR A 350 -7.67 3.13 -5.38
C THR A 350 -6.47 2.31 -4.92
N ASP A 351 -6.47 1.99 -3.64
CA ASP A 351 -5.45 1.20 -2.95
C ASP A 351 -5.86 -0.29 -3.01
N PRO A 352 -5.23 -1.13 -3.83
CA PRO A 352 -4.07 -0.85 -4.73
C PRO A 352 -4.38 -0.81 -6.22
N LEU A 353 -5.61 -1.11 -6.64
CA LEU A 353 -5.87 -1.52 -8.02
C LEU A 353 -5.58 -0.43 -9.04
N SER A 354 -5.55 0.85 -8.63
CA SER A 354 -5.12 1.96 -9.48
C SER A 354 -3.66 1.85 -9.95
N GLY A 355 -2.76 1.29 -9.13
CA GLY A 355 -1.40 0.95 -9.56
C GLY A 355 -1.32 -0.39 -10.27
N GLN A 356 -2.17 -1.35 -9.90
CA GLN A 356 -2.16 -2.69 -10.49
C GLN A 356 -2.52 -2.65 -11.98
N ILE A 357 -3.56 -1.88 -12.35
CA ILE A 357 -3.94 -1.72 -13.76
C ILE A 357 -2.83 -1.03 -14.58
N ALA A 358 -2.08 -0.11 -13.96
CA ALA A 358 -0.94 0.53 -14.63
C ALA A 358 0.22 -0.45 -14.83
N LEU A 359 0.50 -1.31 -13.84
CA LEU A 359 1.49 -2.39 -13.95
C LEU A 359 1.11 -3.38 -15.06
N LEU A 360 -0.14 -3.82 -15.11
CA LEU A 360 -0.63 -4.72 -16.15
C LEU A 360 -0.45 -4.12 -17.55
N GLU A 361 -0.72 -2.82 -17.68
CA GLU A 361 -0.62 -2.13 -18.96
C GLU A 361 0.83 -1.91 -19.40
N GLU A 362 1.72 -1.59 -18.45
CA GLU A 362 3.16 -1.56 -18.64
C GLU A 362 3.67 -2.94 -19.12
N ALA A 363 3.26 -4.01 -18.45
CA ALA A 363 3.64 -5.38 -18.79
C ALA A 363 3.09 -5.83 -20.16
N LYS A 364 1.89 -5.39 -20.54
CA LYS A 364 1.34 -5.59 -21.88
C LYS A 364 2.20 -4.93 -22.94
N ALA A 365 2.51 -3.65 -22.78
CA ALA A 365 3.32 -2.89 -23.74
C ALA A 365 4.75 -3.47 -23.88
N MET A 366 5.38 -3.83 -22.77
CA MET A 366 6.68 -4.55 -22.80
C MET A 366 6.59 -5.91 -23.50
N GLY A 367 5.50 -6.64 -23.28
CA GLY A 367 5.20 -7.90 -23.97
C GLY A 367 5.03 -7.73 -25.48
N GLU A 368 4.35 -6.66 -25.93
CA GLU A 368 4.22 -6.31 -27.34
C GLU A 368 5.58 -6.01 -27.98
N LEU A 369 6.43 -5.20 -27.33
CA LEU A 369 7.80 -4.97 -27.79
C LEU A 369 8.57 -6.28 -27.92
N ALA A 370 8.45 -7.17 -26.92
CA ALA A 370 9.08 -8.47 -26.93
C ALA A 370 8.59 -9.35 -28.09
N ARG A 371 7.29 -9.34 -28.40
CA ARG A 371 6.73 -10.07 -29.55
C ARG A 371 7.28 -9.55 -30.89
N HIS A 372 7.60 -8.26 -30.98
CA HIS A 372 8.21 -7.62 -32.15
C HIS A 372 9.76 -7.72 -32.18
N GLY A 373 10.34 -8.60 -31.37
CA GLY A 373 11.76 -8.95 -31.43
C GLY A 373 12.67 -8.14 -30.52
N TRP A 374 12.13 -7.19 -29.74
CA TRP A 374 12.91 -6.56 -28.68
C TRP A 374 13.18 -7.55 -27.54
N ARG A 375 14.33 -7.40 -26.88
CA ARG A 375 14.65 -8.14 -25.65
C ARG A 375 15.34 -7.19 -24.69
N PRO A 376 14.96 -7.16 -23.40
CA PRO A 376 15.67 -6.36 -22.42
C PRO A 376 17.09 -6.92 -22.24
N LYS A 377 18.03 -6.05 -21.88
CA LYS A 377 19.40 -6.52 -21.56
C LYS A 377 19.42 -7.31 -20.25
N ARG A 378 18.69 -6.82 -19.26
CA ARG A 378 18.50 -7.43 -17.93
C ARG A 378 17.18 -8.18 -17.88
N THR A 379 17.03 -9.08 -16.94
CA THR A 379 15.74 -9.74 -16.69
C THR A 379 14.79 -8.74 -16.05
N ILE A 380 13.56 -8.67 -16.54
CA ILE A 380 12.47 -7.91 -15.93
C ILE A 380 11.56 -8.90 -15.22
N ILE A 381 11.17 -8.58 -13.99
CA ILE A 381 10.24 -9.38 -13.19
C ILE A 381 9.11 -8.46 -12.74
N TYR A 382 7.90 -8.72 -13.21
CA TYR A 382 6.69 -8.14 -12.66
C TYR A 382 6.18 -9.01 -11.51
N THR A 383 5.75 -8.38 -10.43
CA THR A 383 5.22 -9.05 -9.25
C THR A 383 3.91 -8.41 -8.81
N SER A 384 2.85 -9.21 -8.75
CA SER A 384 1.56 -8.83 -8.19
C SER A 384 1.44 -9.46 -6.81
N TRP A 385 1.70 -8.69 -5.76
CA TRP A 385 1.73 -9.15 -4.38
C TRP A 385 0.33 -9.31 -3.81
N ASP A 386 0.14 -10.32 -2.97
CA ASP A 386 -1.05 -10.49 -2.13
C ASP A 386 -0.68 -10.27 -0.65
N GLY A 387 -1.65 -9.92 0.17
CA GLY A 387 -1.53 -9.65 1.58
C GLY A 387 -0.62 -8.49 1.96
N GLU A 388 -0.50 -7.45 1.13
CA GLU A 388 0.18 -6.23 1.53
C GLU A 388 -0.53 -5.58 2.71
N GLU A 389 -1.86 -5.46 2.63
CA GLU A 389 -2.65 -4.62 3.52
C GLU A 389 -2.49 -5.03 5.01
N PRO A 390 -2.48 -6.34 5.35
CA PRO A 390 -2.30 -6.75 6.73
C PRO A 390 -0.85 -6.61 7.21
N GLY A 391 0.15 -6.49 6.35
CA GLY A 391 1.53 -6.28 6.78
C GLY A 391 2.61 -6.78 5.82
N LEU A 392 2.50 -6.47 4.53
CA LEU A 392 3.48 -6.81 3.50
C LEU A 392 3.71 -8.33 3.37
N LEU A 393 2.66 -9.14 3.55
CA LEU A 393 2.76 -10.60 3.68
C LEU A 393 3.41 -11.21 2.43
N GLY A 394 2.76 -11.23 1.27
CA GLY A 394 3.27 -11.90 0.07
C GLY A 394 4.67 -11.41 -0.35
N SER A 395 4.84 -10.09 -0.45
CA SER A 395 6.14 -9.50 -0.84
C SER A 395 7.27 -9.85 0.13
N THR A 396 7.01 -9.88 1.44
CA THR A 396 8.01 -10.28 2.45
C THR A 396 8.29 -11.77 2.39
N GLU A 397 7.26 -12.62 2.34
CA GLU A 397 7.44 -14.07 2.26
C GLU A 397 8.19 -14.50 1.00
N TRP A 398 7.91 -13.84 -0.14
CA TRP A 398 8.65 -14.04 -1.38
C TRP A 398 10.10 -13.56 -1.24
N ALA A 399 10.34 -12.39 -0.65
CA ALA A 399 11.69 -11.88 -0.42
C ALA A 399 12.50 -12.79 0.52
N GLU A 400 11.87 -13.41 1.52
CA GLU A 400 12.51 -14.36 2.41
C GLU A 400 12.80 -15.70 1.71
N ALA A 401 11.84 -16.21 0.92
CA ALA A 401 12.01 -17.45 0.16
C ALA A 401 13.12 -17.34 -0.90
N HIS A 402 13.26 -16.17 -1.53
CA HIS A 402 14.21 -15.91 -2.61
C HIS A 402 15.39 -15.01 -2.22
N GLY A 403 15.59 -14.77 -0.93
CA GLY A 403 16.53 -13.76 -0.43
C GLY A 403 17.98 -13.95 -0.87
N ALA A 404 18.41 -15.21 -1.08
CA ALA A 404 19.75 -15.51 -1.58
C ALA A 404 19.94 -15.09 -3.05
N ASP A 405 18.90 -15.22 -3.86
CA ASP A 405 18.90 -14.79 -5.25
C ASP A 405 18.75 -13.29 -5.37
N LEU A 406 17.84 -12.68 -4.61
CA LEU A 406 17.65 -11.23 -4.59
C LEU A 406 18.94 -10.49 -4.22
N LYS A 407 19.65 -10.93 -3.17
CA LYS A 407 20.95 -10.34 -2.78
C LYS A 407 22.01 -10.39 -3.88
N LYS A 408 21.95 -11.36 -4.78
CA LYS A 408 22.93 -11.55 -5.86
C LYS A 408 22.51 -10.92 -7.18
N LYS A 409 21.21 -10.88 -7.45
CA LYS A 409 20.64 -10.63 -8.78
C LYS A 409 19.85 -9.34 -8.86
N ALA A 410 19.17 -8.91 -7.78
CA ALA A 410 18.33 -7.72 -7.82
C ALA A 410 19.18 -6.44 -7.96
N VAL A 411 18.85 -5.62 -8.96
CA VAL A 411 19.50 -4.33 -9.24
C VAL A 411 18.62 -3.17 -8.79
N LEU A 412 17.30 -3.30 -8.96
CA LEU A 412 16.32 -2.27 -8.66
C LEU A 412 14.97 -2.93 -8.38
N TYR A 413 14.27 -2.44 -7.35
CA TYR A 413 12.86 -2.71 -7.09
C TYR A 413 12.07 -1.40 -7.29
N ILE A 414 11.03 -1.43 -8.11
CA ILE A 414 10.14 -0.31 -8.40
C ILE A 414 8.75 -0.65 -7.85
N ASN A 415 8.20 0.23 -7.02
CA ASN A 415 6.83 0.13 -6.51
C ASN A 415 6.05 1.39 -6.87
N THR A 416 4.75 1.23 -7.09
CA THR A 416 3.84 2.38 -7.23
C THR A 416 2.61 2.27 -6.36
N ASP A 417 2.32 1.11 -5.74
CA ASP A 417 1.13 0.90 -4.90
C ASP A 417 -0.15 1.51 -5.51
N SER A 418 -0.54 2.70 -5.08
CA SER A 418 -1.67 3.45 -5.58
C SER A 418 -1.23 4.58 -6.52
N ASN A 419 -1.94 4.72 -7.65
CA ASN A 419 -1.78 5.85 -8.56
C ASN A 419 -2.94 6.83 -8.43
N ALA A 420 -2.63 8.13 -8.44
CA ALA A 420 -3.63 9.19 -8.38
C ALA A 420 -3.34 10.32 -9.37
N ARG A 421 -4.32 11.19 -9.58
CA ARG A 421 -4.10 12.47 -10.27
C ARG A 421 -3.35 13.41 -9.33
N GLY A 422 -2.29 14.05 -9.82
CA GLY A 422 -1.57 15.06 -9.04
C GLY A 422 -0.19 15.36 -9.60
N PHE A 423 0.75 15.59 -8.70
CA PHE A 423 2.16 15.77 -9.02
C PHE A 423 2.89 14.46 -8.73
N LEU A 424 3.95 14.17 -9.49
CA LEU A 424 4.82 13.03 -9.22
C LEU A 424 5.53 13.23 -7.88
N ASP A 425 5.42 12.22 -7.03
CA ASP A 425 6.26 12.05 -5.83
C ASP A 425 7.10 10.78 -5.99
N VAL A 426 8.34 10.83 -5.53
CA VAL A 426 9.29 9.71 -5.66
C VAL A 426 10.06 9.58 -4.37
N GLU A 427 10.04 8.38 -3.81
CA GLU A 427 10.85 8.00 -2.66
C GLU A 427 11.76 6.82 -3.02
N GLY A 428 12.97 6.77 -2.46
CA GLY A 428 13.91 5.72 -2.82
C GLY A 428 15.31 5.85 -2.27
N SER A 429 16.18 4.94 -2.71
CA SER A 429 17.63 5.14 -2.57
C SER A 429 18.05 6.33 -3.43
N HIS A 430 18.73 7.30 -2.83
CA HIS A 430 19.17 8.52 -3.52
C HIS A 430 20.15 8.24 -4.68
N ASP A 431 20.72 7.02 -4.77
CA ASP A 431 21.48 6.59 -5.94
C ASP A 431 20.67 6.64 -7.25
N PHE A 432 19.34 6.62 -7.16
CA PHE A 432 18.41 6.72 -8.30
C PHE A 432 17.82 8.12 -8.50
N GLU A 433 18.28 9.13 -7.75
CA GLU A 433 17.79 10.53 -7.85
C GLU A 433 17.91 11.08 -9.28
N HIS A 434 19.09 10.91 -9.89
CA HIS A 434 19.32 11.37 -11.26
C HIS A 434 18.41 10.64 -12.26
N LEU A 435 18.20 9.34 -12.08
CA LEU A 435 17.31 8.55 -12.92
C LEU A 435 15.86 9.04 -12.82
N ALA A 436 15.36 9.28 -11.61
CA ALA A 436 14.01 9.80 -11.38
C ALA A 436 13.81 11.16 -12.05
N ASN A 437 14.79 12.06 -11.93
CA ASN A 437 14.74 13.38 -12.57
C ASN A 437 14.80 13.27 -14.10
N GLN A 438 15.60 12.36 -14.66
CA GLN A 438 15.62 12.10 -16.11
C GLN A 438 14.24 11.64 -16.61
N VAL A 439 13.59 10.72 -15.90
CA VAL A 439 12.23 10.26 -16.24
C VAL A 439 11.24 11.42 -16.16
N ALA A 440 11.25 12.20 -15.08
CA ALA A 440 10.35 13.36 -14.92
C ALA A 440 10.54 14.43 -16.02
N ASN A 441 11.76 14.59 -16.55
CA ASN A 441 12.02 15.51 -17.65
C ASN A 441 11.45 15.03 -19.00
N ASN A 442 11.35 13.71 -19.20
CA ASN A 442 10.96 13.11 -20.48
C ASN A 442 9.48 12.75 -20.56
N VAL A 443 8.83 12.51 -19.42
CA VAL A 443 7.40 12.18 -19.38
C VAL A 443 6.57 13.46 -19.44
N THR A 444 5.62 13.50 -20.39
CA THR A 444 4.66 14.62 -20.53
C THR A 444 3.56 14.47 -19.49
N ASP A 445 3.29 15.55 -18.76
CA ASP A 445 2.18 15.66 -17.84
C ASP A 445 0.83 15.66 -18.59
N PRO A 446 -0.12 14.79 -18.22
CA PRO A 446 -1.37 14.64 -18.96
C PRO A 446 -2.34 15.82 -18.83
N GLU A 447 -2.17 16.69 -17.84
CA GLU A 447 -3.08 17.81 -17.55
C GLU A 447 -2.59 19.13 -18.15
N THR A 448 -1.28 19.38 -18.06
CA THR A 448 -0.65 20.65 -18.44
C THR A 448 0.15 20.57 -19.73
N HIS A 449 0.40 19.35 -20.25
CA HIS A 449 1.14 19.09 -21.48
C HIS A 449 2.57 19.64 -21.52
N VAL A 450 3.15 19.93 -20.35
CA VAL A 450 4.57 20.19 -20.15
C VAL A 450 5.23 18.93 -19.56
N SER A 451 6.56 18.88 -19.42
CA SER A 451 7.15 17.73 -18.72
C SER A 451 6.76 17.71 -17.23
N ILE A 452 6.70 16.52 -16.63
CA ILE A 452 6.45 16.37 -15.19
C ILE A 452 7.42 17.24 -14.38
N ALA A 453 8.70 17.29 -14.77
CA ALA A 453 9.71 18.13 -14.13
C ALA A 453 9.39 19.62 -14.26
N GLN A 454 8.91 20.11 -15.41
CA GLN A 454 8.51 21.50 -15.58
C GLN A 454 7.32 21.85 -14.69
N ARG A 455 6.31 20.97 -14.63
CA ARG A 455 5.15 21.13 -13.74
C ARG A 455 5.57 21.16 -12.27
N HIS A 456 6.45 20.25 -11.85
CA HIS A 456 6.97 20.21 -10.48
C HIS A 456 7.75 21.48 -10.11
N ARG A 457 8.66 21.94 -10.98
CA ARG A 457 9.40 23.20 -10.78
C ARG A 457 8.47 24.40 -10.63
N ALA A 458 7.41 24.46 -11.42
CA ALA A 458 6.42 25.54 -11.31
C ALA A 458 5.72 25.51 -9.95
N LYS A 459 5.27 24.32 -9.51
CA LYS A 459 4.64 24.14 -8.18
C LYS A 459 5.55 24.59 -7.04
N VAL A 460 6.80 24.11 -6.99
CA VAL A 460 7.74 24.44 -5.92
C VAL A 460 8.00 25.95 -5.83
N ARG A 461 8.05 26.65 -6.97
CA ARG A 461 8.21 28.12 -6.99
C ARG A 461 6.99 28.85 -6.41
N VAL A 462 5.78 28.39 -6.71
CA VAL A 462 4.54 28.96 -6.15
C VAL A 462 4.47 28.71 -4.65
N ASP A 463 4.69 27.45 -4.25
CA ASP A 463 4.70 27.02 -2.86
C ASP A 463 5.69 27.81 -1.99
N ALA A 464 6.86 28.18 -2.54
CA ALA A 464 7.86 28.98 -1.83
C ALA A 464 7.45 30.46 -1.63
N LEU A 465 6.56 30.98 -2.49
CA LEU A 465 6.02 32.35 -2.38
C LEU A 465 4.80 32.40 -1.46
N GLU A 466 4.03 31.32 -1.40
CA GLU A 466 2.81 31.20 -0.62
C GLU A 466 2.86 29.96 0.29
N PRO A 467 3.67 29.98 1.37
CA PRO A 467 3.74 28.86 2.30
C PRO A 467 2.37 28.54 2.87
N LYS A 468 2.02 27.25 2.92
CA LYS A 468 0.72 26.84 3.45
C LYS A 468 0.64 27.06 4.97
N PRO A 469 -0.53 27.42 5.53
CA PRO A 469 -0.68 27.71 6.96
C PRO A 469 -0.35 26.54 7.91
N ASP A 470 -0.44 25.31 7.41
CA ASP A 470 -0.20 24.06 8.13
C ASP A 470 1.27 23.60 8.09
N TRP A 471 2.14 24.28 7.34
CA TRP A 471 3.54 23.92 7.24
C TRP A 471 4.34 24.34 8.48
N ASP A 472 5.13 23.43 9.00
CA ASP A 472 6.13 23.74 10.03
C ASP A 472 7.32 24.51 9.44
N SER A 473 8.15 25.08 10.33
CA SER A 473 9.32 25.87 9.94
C SER A 473 10.28 25.10 9.04
N ASP A 474 10.45 23.80 9.30
CA ASP A 474 11.40 22.96 8.59
C ASP A 474 10.91 22.67 7.17
N THR A 475 9.61 22.48 6.99
CA THR A 475 8.95 22.35 5.68
C THR A 475 9.05 23.63 4.88
N VAL A 476 8.82 24.79 5.51
CA VAL A 476 8.97 26.08 4.84
C VAL A 476 10.41 26.29 4.36
N GLU A 477 11.41 25.98 5.18
CA GLU A 477 12.81 26.12 4.80
C GLU A 477 13.23 25.11 3.71
N ARG A 478 12.73 23.87 3.78
CA ARG A 478 12.94 22.85 2.72
C ARG A 478 12.39 23.34 1.38
N VAL A 479 11.15 23.81 1.32
CA VAL A 479 10.53 24.30 0.08
C VAL A 479 11.27 25.52 -0.48
N LYS A 480 11.76 26.43 0.37
CA LYS A 480 12.62 27.53 -0.09
C LYS A 480 13.96 27.04 -0.67
N ALA A 481 14.55 25.99 -0.11
CA ALA A 481 15.75 25.37 -0.66
C ALA A 481 15.46 24.73 -2.03
N ASP A 482 14.33 24.02 -2.16
CA ASP A 482 13.88 23.41 -3.41
C ASP A 482 13.54 24.46 -4.47
N ALA A 483 13.05 25.64 -4.10
CA ALA A 483 12.82 26.73 -5.05
C ALA A 483 14.12 27.23 -5.71
N LYS A 484 15.25 27.17 -4.99
CA LYS A 484 16.58 27.46 -5.59
C LYS A 484 17.00 26.38 -6.58
N ILE A 485 16.65 25.12 -6.33
CA ILE A 485 16.84 24.02 -7.29
C ILE A 485 15.94 24.24 -8.50
N ALA A 486 14.66 24.57 -8.26
CA ALA A 486 13.67 24.80 -9.30
C ALA A 486 14.09 25.91 -10.27
N ALA A 487 14.83 26.94 -9.80
CA ALA A 487 15.36 28.03 -10.62
C ALA A 487 16.46 27.61 -11.61
N ASP A 488 17.17 26.51 -11.36
CA ASP A 488 18.20 25.98 -12.26
C ASP A 488 17.70 24.70 -12.96
N PRO A 489 17.41 24.75 -14.27
CA PRO A 489 16.88 23.60 -15.00
C PRO A 489 17.87 22.42 -15.11
N LYS A 490 19.15 22.61 -14.77
CA LYS A 490 20.18 21.55 -14.81
C LYS A 490 20.35 20.81 -13.49
N ARG A 491 19.71 21.26 -12.41
CA ARG A 491 19.84 20.63 -11.09
C ARG A 491 18.72 19.64 -10.85
N ASP A 492 19.07 18.46 -10.38
CA ASP A 492 18.11 17.46 -9.96
C ASP A 492 17.46 17.85 -8.63
N PHE A 493 16.19 17.46 -8.47
CA PHE A 493 15.52 17.45 -7.19
C PHE A 493 15.90 16.20 -6.41
N GLN A 494 16.02 16.36 -5.09
CA GLN A 494 16.15 15.21 -4.21
C GLN A 494 14.85 14.43 -4.19
N ILE A 495 14.95 13.11 -4.32
CA ILE A 495 13.82 12.21 -4.06
C ILE A 495 13.68 12.03 -2.54
N GLY A 496 12.47 11.70 -2.08
CA GLY A 496 12.23 11.38 -0.67
C GLY A 496 13.02 10.14 -0.23
N ALA A 497 13.33 10.07 1.07
CA ALA A 497 13.88 8.85 1.64
C ALA A 497 12.78 7.79 1.70
N LEU A 498 13.12 6.55 1.37
CA LEU A 498 12.19 5.41 1.43
C LEU A 498 11.69 5.24 2.88
N GLY A 499 10.45 5.63 3.14
CA GLY A 499 9.84 5.64 4.47
C GLY A 499 8.52 4.88 4.48
N SER A 500 8.49 3.76 5.22
CA SER A 500 7.24 3.05 5.57
C SER A 500 6.43 3.80 6.62
#